data_AF-A0A847CDZ8-F1
#
_entry.id   AF-A0A847CDZ8-F1
#
_cell.length_a   1.000
_cell.length_b   1.000
_cell.length_c   1.000
_cell.angle_alpha   90.00
_cell.angle_beta   90.00
_cell.angle_gamma   90.00
#
_symmetry.space_group_name_H-M   'P 1'
#
loop_
_entity.id
_entity.type
_entity.pdbx_description
1 polymer ?
#
loop_
_entity_poly.entity_id
_entity_poly.type
_entity_poly.pdbx_seq_one_letter_code
_entity_poly.pdbx_strand_id
1 'polypeptide(L)'
;MSEENLTQTNVAEKPRHPFGYDVIRFIATFFIIAGHFVIYFKVNNLPINDFSYSLVLRFGIAALDLFFMISGATIHINNQKTPILKFYKKRWMNLFPIFYFCYIPLAIMRCISAKSFTLGLNPAKYLLSLIGFDGYLAIITPTYVIIGEWFLGMIIMVYLAYPLLRYFIKKDSVATWLVLLSGFMAVLLTDIGPYIDNQNIISCLFIFYCGMMFESYKQYITTPVKIVSAIIAVALFFFPVFGSNIGFLVIHCFFILVTLYFAFDFVDTRKKEVKNNIFVKIIQKGCKVSFTCYLIHHVTQDKLIPIVFAKVQNTFLTFIITTAVIIVLGLIVHFLFELFMKLLHNLFSKKTNS
;
A
#
# COMPACT_ATOMS: atom_id res chain seq x y z
N MET A 1 -31.25 -26.51 31.51
CA MET A 1 -30.29 -25.39 31.57
C MET A 1 -29.07 -25.92 32.32
N SER A 2 -28.14 -26.53 31.59
CA SER A 2 -26.95 -27.18 32.14
C SER A 2 -25.70 -26.51 31.55
N GLU A 3 -24.73 -26.26 32.43
CA GLU A 3 -23.51 -25.46 32.26
C GLU A 3 -22.44 -26.10 31.36
N GLU A 4 -22.83 -26.84 30.32
CA GLU A 4 -21.89 -27.67 29.53
C GLU A 4 -21.56 -27.10 28.14
N ASN A 5 -21.98 -25.87 27.82
CA ASN A 5 -21.73 -25.23 26.51
C ASN A 5 -20.67 -24.13 26.51
N LEU A 6 -19.91 -23.94 27.59
CA LEU A 6 -18.93 -22.85 27.72
C LEU A 6 -17.49 -23.18 27.28
N THR A 7 -17.24 -24.36 26.71
CA THR A 7 -15.91 -24.77 26.24
C THR A 7 -15.87 -25.08 24.74
N GLN A 8 -16.39 -24.19 23.90
CA GLN A 8 -15.92 -24.12 22.50
C GLN A 8 -14.63 -23.31 22.44
N THR A 9 -13.54 -24.06 22.64
CA THR A 9 -12.22 -23.88 22.03
C THR A 9 -12.01 -22.57 21.27
N ASN A 10 -11.29 -21.64 21.92
CA ASN A 10 -10.56 -20.54 21.29
C ASN A 10 -9.43 -21.09 20.39
N VAL A 11 -9.78 -21.80 19.31
CA VAL A 11 -8.86 -22.00 18.20
C VAL A 11 -8.76 -20.65 17.53
N ALA A 12 -7.64 -19.96 17.70
CA ALA A 12 -7.36 -18.73 16.97
C ALA A 12 -7.50 -19.02 15.47
N GLU A 13 -8.61 -18.61 14.85
CA GLU A 13 -8.81 -18.74 13.41
C GLU A 13 -7.59 -18.15 12.71
N LYS A 14 -6.91 -18.97 11.91
CA LYS A 14 -5.76 -18.54 11.12
C LYS A 14 -6.21 -17.36 10.24
N PRO A 15 -5.44 -16.26 10.17
CA PRO A 15 -5.83 -15.11 9.37
C PRO A 15 -6.15 -15.55 7.94
N ARG A 16 -7.37 -15.24 7.48
CA ARG A 16 -7.81 -15.49 6.11
C ARG A 16 -7.13 -14.43 5.25
N HIS A 17 -6.17 -14.89 4.44
CA HIS A 17 -5.54 -14.10 3.40
C HIS A 17 -5.82 -14.78 2.05
N PRO A 18 -6.89 -14.37 1.34
CA PRO A 18 -7.19 -14.85 0.00
C PRO A 18 -6.06 -14.58 -0.99
N PHE A 19 -5.66 -15.60 -1.76
CA PHE A 19 -4.50 -15.49 -2.67
C PHE A 19 -4.69 -14.43 -3.76
N GLY A 20 -5.93 -14.15 -4.18
CA GLY A 20 -6.19 -13.04 -5.09
C GLY A 20 -5.69 -11.68 -4.55
N TYR A 21 -5.70 -11.45 -3.22
CA TYR A 21 -5.20 -10.20 -2.64
C TYR A 21 -3.68 -10.12 -2.76
N ASP A 22 -2.99 -11.26 -2.74
CA ASP A 22 -1.55 -11.32 -2.99
C ASP A 22 -1.25 -10.99 -4.45
N VAL A 23 -1.94 -11.60 -5.42
CA VAL A 23 -1.77 -11.29 -6.86
C VAL A 23 -1.86 -9.79 -7.11
N ILE A 24 -2.88 -9.16 -6.54
CA ILE A 24 -3.16 -7.76 -6.82
C ILE A 24 -2.17 -6.85 -6.10
N ARG A 25 -1.78 -7.16 -4.86
CA ARG A 25 -0.72 -6.43 -4.18
C ARG A 25 0.59 -6.51 -4.95
N PHE A 26 0.91 -7.68 -5.52
CA PHE A 26 2.10 -7.86 -6.34
C PHE A 26 2.06 -6.99 -7.60
N ILE A 27 0.95 -7.00 -8.35
CA ILE A 27 0.76 -6.16 -9.54
C ILE A 27 0.77 -4.67 -9.18
N ALA A 28 0.08 -4.28 -8.11
CA ALA A 28 0.04 -2.90 -7.65
C ALA A 28 1.43 -2.37 -7.29
N THR A 29 2.25 -3.18 -6.62
CA THR A 29 3.64 -2.80 -6.28
C THR A 29 4.43 -2.46 -7.54
N PHE A 30 4.28 -3.25 -8.61
CA PHE A 30 4.95 -2.98 -9.88
C PHE A 30 4.50 -1.65 -10.50
N PHE A 31 3.19 -1.39 -10.56
CA PHE A 31 2.67 -0.15 -11.14
C PHE A 31 2.98 1.10 -10.29
N ILE A 32 3.08 0.98 -8.97
CA ILE A 32 3.56 2.07 -8.11
C ILE A 32 5.01 2.43 -8.46
N ILE A 33 5.89 1.43 -8.63
CA ILE A 33 7.29 1.65 -9.04
C ILE A 33 7.34 2.29 -10.43
N ALA A 34 6.51 1.82 -11.36
CA ALA A 34 6.43 2.38 -12.71
C ALA A 34 5.91 3.83 -12.71
N GLY A 35 4.91 4.16 -11.87
CA GLY A 35 4.39 5.51 -11.70
C GLY A 35 5.48 6.50 -11.26
N HIS A 36 6.27 6.14 -10.25
CA HIS A 36 7.38 6.99 -9.78
C HIS A 36 8.52 7.08 -10.80
N PHE A 37 8.78 6.01 -11.56
CA PHE A 37 9.74 6.06 -12.66
C PHE A 37 9.37 7.11 -13.72
N VAL A 38 8.10 7.12 -14.16
CA VAL A 38 7.67 8.09 -15.19
C VAL A 38 7.59 9.51 -14.66
N ILE A 39 7.26 9.70 -13.37
CA ILE A 39 7.37 11.00 -12.68
C ILE A 39 8.82 11.48 -12.70
N TYR A 40 9.77 10.62 -12.32
CA TYR A 40 11.19 10.97 -12.33
C TYR A 40 11.64 11.44 -13.72
N PHE A 41 11.28 10.70 -14.78
CA PHE A 41 11.62 11.08 -16.15
C PHE A 41 11.02 12.43 -16.54
N LYS A 42 9.74 12.66 -16.22
CA LYS A 42 9.04 13.91 -16.55
C LYS A 42 9.64 15.12 -15.81
N VAL A 43 9.86 15.01 -14.49
CA VAL A 43 10.41 16.08 -13.65
C VAL A 43 11.83 16.45 -14.05
N ASN A 44 12.63 15.47 -14.49
CA ASN A 44 14.01 15.69 -14.93
C ASN A 44 14.17 15.94 -16.43
N ASN A 45 13.07 16.20 -17.16
CA ASN A 45 13.07 16.44 -18.61
C ASN A 45 13.77 15.34 -19.43
N LEU A 46 13.70 14.08 -18.98
CA LEU A 46 14.22 12.92 -19.70
C LEU A 46 13.23 12.43 -20.76
N PRO A 47 13.70 11.70 -21.80
CA PRO A 47 12.85 11.26 -22.91
C PRO A 47 11.70 10.33 -22.46
N ILE A 48 10.49 10.88 -22.40
CA ILE A 48 9.23 10.16 -22.25
C ILE A 48 8.13 10.91 -22.98
N ASN A 49 7.35 10.21 -23.80
CA ASN A 49 6.22 10.84 -24.48
C ASN A 49 5.03 11.00 -23.51
N ASP A 50 4.19 12.02 -23.75
CA ASP A 50 3.09 12.36 -22.84
C ASP A 50 2.04 11.25 -22.71
N PHE A 51 1.84 10.46 -23.77
CA PHE A 51 0.92 9.33 -23.74
C PHE A 51 1.39 8.25 -22.76
N SER A 52 2.66 7.81 -22.88
CA SER A 52 3.27 6.81 -21.98
C SER A 52 3.35 7.33 -20.55
N TYR A 53 3.71 8.59 -20.36
CA TYR A 53 3.69 9.23 -19.04
C TYR A 53 2.29 9.17 -18.40
N SER A 54 1.28 9.69 -19.11
CA SER A 54 -0.10 9.75 -18.62
C SER A 54 -0.67 8.36 -18.34
N LEU A 55 -0.48 7.40 -19.25
CA LEU A 55 -0.99 6.05 -19.11
C LEU A 55 -0.37 5.32 -17.91
N VAL A 56 0.95 5.34 -17.79
CA VAL A 56 1.65 4.64 -16.69
C VAL A 56 1.38 5.31 -15.35
N LEU A 57 1.30 6.64 -15.30
CA LEU A 57 0.93 7.36 -14.10
C LEU A 57 -0.49 6.99 -13.63
N ARG A 58 -1.46 6.89 -14.55
CA ARG A 58 -2.83 6.42 -14.22
C ARG A 58 -2.82 5.03 -13.59
N PHE A 59 -2.04 4.10 -14.13
CA PHE A 59 -1.89 2.78 -13.51
C PHE A 59 -1.24 2.86 -12.13
N GLY A 60 -0.24 3.73 -11.93
CA GLY A 60 0.38 3.96 -10.63
C GLY A 60 -0.59 4.48 -9.57
N ILE A 61 -1.45 5.44 -9.93
CA ILE A 61 -2.50 5.98 -9.05
C ILE A 61 -3.55 4.90 -8.74
N ALA A 62 -4.03 4.17 -9.75
CA ALA A 62 -4.95 3.05 -9.53
C ALA A 62 -4.36 1.94 -8.64
N ALA A 63 -3.06 1.67 -8.77
CA ALA A 63 -2.35 0.70 -7.94
C ALA A 63 -2.24 1.11 -6.47
N LEU A 64 -2.05 2.40 -6.20
CA LEU A 64 -2.10 2.95 -4.84
C LEU A 64 -3.50 2.77 -4.22
N ASP A 65 -4.56 3.09 -4.96
CA ASP A 65 -5.95 2.93 -4.50
C ASP A 65 -6.28 1.45 -4.21
N LEU A 66 -5.79 0.53 -5.06
CA LEU A 66 -5.85 -0.92 -4.82
C LEU A 66 -5.23 -1.28 -3.48
N PHE A 67 -4.10 -0.68 -3.14
CA PHE A 67 -3.41 -0.97 -1.89
C PHE A 67 -4.25 -0.58 -0.67
N PHE A 68 -4.87 0.61 -0.67
CA PHE A 68 -5.78 1.03 0.39
C PHE A 68 -7.00 0.12 0.48
N MET A 69 -7.62 -0.19 -0.66
CA MET A 69 -8.81 -1.03 -0.70
C MET A 69 -8.55 -2.46 -0.19
N ILE A 70 -7.47 -3.10 -0.64
CA ILE A 70 -7.05 -4.43 -0.17
C ILE A 70 -6.70 -4.38 1.32
N SER A 71 -6.06 -3.31 1.77
CA SER A 71 -5.79 -3.11 3.19
C SER A 71 -7.10 -3.06 3.99
N GLY A 72 -8.10 -2.34 3.50
CA GLY A 72 -9.45 -2.28 4.07
C GLY A 72 -10.11 -3.65 4.16
N ALA A 73 -10.18 -4.36 3.03
CA ALA A 73 -10.75 -5.70 2.94
C ALA A 73 -10.05 -6.68 3.89
N THR A 74 -8.72 -6.84 3.77
CA THR A 74 -7.96 -7.82 4.57
C THR A 74 -7.94 -7.49 6.06
N ILE A 75 -7.93 -6.21 6.44
CA ILE A 75 -8.05 -5.81 7.84
C ILE A 75 -9.45 -6.11 8.35
N HIS A 76 -10.49 -5.81 7.57
CA HIS A 76 -11.86 -6.09 7.93
C HIS A 76 -12.04 -7.57 8.26
N ILE A 77 -11.68 -8.50 7.35
CA ILE A 77 -11.81 -9.97 7.56
C ILE A 77 -11.14 -10.41 8.86
N ASN A 78 -9.91 -9.97 9.08
CA ASN A 78 -9.04 -10.54 10.09
C ASN A 78 -9.19 -9.90 11.48
N ASN A 79 -9.89 -8.77 11.59
CA ASN A 79 -9.88 -7.97 12.83
C ASN A 79 -11.28 -7.56 13.32
N GLN A 80 -12.37 -8.09 12.76
CA GLN A 80 -13.75 -7.78 13.18
C GLN A 80 -14.06 -8.02 14.66
N LYS A 81 -13.27 -8.87 15.33
CA LYS A 81 -13.37 -9.23 16.76
C LYS A 81 -12.08 -8.94 17.55
N THR A 82 -11.03 -8.39 16.91
CA THR A 82 -9.74 -8.19 17.57
C THR A 82 -9.81 -7.00 18.54
N PRO A 83 -9.28 -7.11 19.79
CA PRO A 83 -9.17 -5.96 20.69
C PRO A 83 -8.35 -4.82 20.09
N ILE A 84 -8.76 -3.57 20.31
CA ILE A 84 -8.17 -2.38 19.67
C ILE A 84 -6.64 -2.30 19.90
N LEU A 85 -6.19 -2.49 21.15
CA LEU A 85 -4.77 -2.45 21.48
C LEU A 85 -3.96 -3.56 20.76
N LYS A 86 -4.54 -4.76 20.66
CA LYS A 86 -3.93 -5.89 19.93
C LYS A 86 -3.84 -5.59 18.43
N PHE A 87 -4.85 -4.92 17.86
CA PHE A 87 -4.83 -4.47 16.47
C PHE A 87 -3.70 -3.46 16.24
N TYR A 88 -3.61 -2.39 17.03
CA TYR A 88 -2.55 -1.39 16.87
C TYR A 88 -1.15 -1.96 17.07
N LYS A 89 -0.95 -2.83 18.07
CA LYS A 89 0.32 -3.54 18.26
C LYS A 89 0.69 -4.35 17.01
N LYS A 90 -0.27 -5.06 16.41
CA LYS A 90 -0.05 -5.82 15.17
C LYS A 90 0.27 -4.91 13.98
N ARG A 91 -0.35 -3.73 13.86
CA ARG A 91 -0.01 -2.76 12.80
C ARG A 91 1.39 -2.19 13.00
N TRP A 92 1.70 -1.82 14.24
CA TRP A 92 3.03 -1.31 14.60
C TRP A 92 4.13 -2.30 14.22
N MET A 93 4.02 -3.55 14.67
CA MET A 93 5.02 -4.60 14.41
C MET A 93 5.15 -4.96 12.92
N ASN A 94 4.12 -4.70 12.12
CA ASN A 94 4.16 -4.98 10.69
C ASN A 94 4.79 -3.84 9.86
N LEU A 95 4.74 -2.61 10.35
CA LEU A 95 5.23 -1.43 9.62
C LEU A 95 6.60 -0.95 10.12
N PHE A 96 6.70 -0.68 11.41
CA PHE A 96 7.82 0.09 11.96
C PHE A 96 9.15 -0.65 12.02
N PRO A 97 9.22 -1.94 12.42
CA PRO A 97 10.52 -2.63 12.52
C PRO A 97 11.32 -2.61 11.20
N ILE A 98 10.67 -2.96 10.08
CA ILE A 98 11.33 -2.94 8.78
C ILE A 98 11.55 -1.52 8.26
N PHE A 99 10.63 -0.59 8.56
CA PHE A 99 10.84 0.82 8.26
C PHE A 99 12.10 1.36 8.94
N TYR A 100 12.27 1.17 10.25
CA TYR A 100 13.47 1.61 10.97
C TYR A 100 14.73 0.90 10.47
N PHE A 101 14.64 -0.40 10.18
CA PHE A 101 15.75 -1.17 9.62
C PHE A 101 16.26 -0.58 8.30
N CYS A 102 15.37 -0.05 7.46
CA CYS A 102 15.73 0.65 6.24
C CYS A 102 16.15 2.11 6.50
N TYR A 103 15.42 2.82 7.36
CA TYR A 103 15.56 4.27 7.57
C TYR A 103 16.87 4.62 8.28
N ILE A 104 17.20 3.93 9.39
CA ILE A 104 18.32 4.29 10.26
C ILE A 104 19.66 4.28 9.52
N PRO A 105 20.04 3.24 8.76
CA PRO A 105 21.30 3.26 8.00
C PRO A 105 21.37 4.41 6.99
N LEU A 106 20.26 4.69 6.29
CA LEU A 106 20.21 5.79 5.31
C LEU A 106 20.30 7.15 6.00
N ALA A 107 19.67 7.33 7.16
CA ALA A 107 19.75 8.54 7.97
C ALA A 107 21.18 8.78 8.46
N ILE A 108 21.86 7.74 8.97
CA ILE A 108 23.26 7.82 9.41
C ILE A 108 24.16 8.21 8.23
N MET A 109 24.04 7.54 7.09
CA MET A 109 24.82 7.88 5.89
C MET A 109 24.58 9.33 5.46
N ARG A 110 23.33 9.81 5.50
CA ARG A 110 23.00 11.21 5.15
C ARG A 110 23.65 12.20 6.12
N CYS A 111 23.63 11.91 7.43
CA CYS A 111 24.28 12.75 8.45
C CYS A 111 25.80 12.80 8.28
N ILE A 112 26.44 11.64 8.00
CA ILE A 112 27.88 11.54 7.75
C ILE A 112 28.26 12.35 6.50
N SER A 113 27.54 12.15 5.38
CA SER A 113 27.83 12.87 4.13
C SER A 113 27.65 14.38 4.27
N ALA A 114 26.65 14.82 5.02
CA ALA A 114 26.41 16.23 5.28
C ALA A 114 27.29 16.82 6.39
N LYS A 115 28.09 15.99 7.08
CA LYS A 115 28.84 16.36 8.29
C LYS A 115 27.99 17.09 9.33
N SER A 116 26.71 16.75 9.41
CA SER A 116 25.73 17.42 10.25
C SER A 116 24.65 16.45 10.68
N PHE A 117 24.41 16.37 11.99
CA PHE A 117 23.34 15.55 12.56
C PHE A 117 21.95 16.15 12.29
N THR A 118 21.84 17.46 12.12
CA THR A 118 20.55 18.13 12.00
C THR A 118 20.21 18.52 10.57
N LEU A 119 21.17 18.44 9.64
CA LEU A 119 20.98 18.84 8.24
C LEU A 119 20.37 20.26 8.11
N GLY A 120 20.61 21.14 9.09
CA GLY A 120 20.03 22.48 9.16
C GLY A 120 18.56 22.56 9.60
N LEU A 121 17.94 21.45 10.02
CA LEU A 121 16.56 21.40 10.52
C LEU A 121 16.52 21.29 12.05
N ASN A 122 15.35 21.57 12.63
CA ASN A 122 15.13 21.37 14.07
C ASN A 122 15.25 19.87 14.42
N PRO A 123 16.10 19.46 15.38
CA PRO A 123 16.23 18.06 15.81
C PRO A 123 14.91 17.40 16.22
N ALA A 124 13.96 18.17 16.76
CA ALA A 124 12.64 17.66 17.15
C ALA A 124 11.86 17.06 15.97
N LYS A 125 12.17 17.44 14.72
CA LYS A 125 11.54 16.85 13.53
C LYS A 125 11.92 15.39 13.31
N TYR A 126 12.95 14.86 13.98
CA TYR A 126 13.21 13.41 14.00
C TYR A 126 12.08 12.62 14.66
N LEU A 127 11.30 13.25 15.55
CA LEU A 127 10.10 12.62 16.11
C LEU A 127 9.10 12.25 15.00
N LEU A 128 8.99 13.06 13.94
CA LEU A 128 8.12 12.77 12.80
C LEU A 128 8.56 11.51 12.06
N SER A 129 9.86 11.30 11.89
CA SER A 129 10.41 10.07 11.31
C SER A 129 10.21 8.87 12.22
N LEU A 130 10.34 9.05 13.54
CA LEU A 130 10.05 7.98 14.50
C LEU A 130 8.59 7.53 14.43
N ILE A 131 7.63 8.46 14.31
CA ILE A 131 6.22 8.07 14.18
C ILE A 131 5.79 7.78 12.73
N GLY A 132 6.69 7.89 11.74
CA GLY A 132 6.43 7.60 10.32
C GLY A 132 5.61 8.67 9.58
N PHE A 133 5.57 9.92 10.08
CA PHE A 133 4.82 11.04 9.50
C PHE A 133 5.68 12.05 8.75
N ASP A 134 7.01 11.92 8.79
CA ASP A 134 7.94 12.83 8.13
C ASP A 134 7.66 12.98 6.64
N GLY A 135 7.44 11.89 5.92
CA GLY A 135 7.10 11.93 4.49
C GLY A 135 5.73 12.56 4.22
N TYR A 136 4.73 12.30 5.06
CA TYR A 136 3.39 12.87 4.88
C TYR A 136 3.37 14.38 5.13
N LEU A 137 4.11 14.84 6.13
CA LEU A 137 4.17 16.27 6.47
C LEU A 137 5.21 17.05 5.65
N ALA A 138 6.02 16.38 4.82
CA ALA A 138 7.03 16.99 3.97
C ALA A 138 6.46 18.04 2.99
N ILE A 139 5.18 17.90 2.61
CA ILE A 139 4.46 18.85 1.75
C ILE A 139 4.20 20.19 2.47
N ILE A 140 4.04 20.16 3.80
CA ILE A 140 3.68 21.34 4.60
C ILE A 140 4.93 21.96 5.23
N THR A 141 5.91 21.15 5.63
CA THR A 141 7.12 21.62 6.30
C THR A 141 8.32 20.74 5.95
N PRO A 142 9.55 21.29 5.87
CA PRO A 142 10.74 20.46 5.65
C PRO A 142 10.92 19.43 6.76
N THR A 143 11.09 18.15 6.42
CA THR A 143 11.28 17.04 7.37
C THR A 143 12.52 16.22 7.02
N TYR A 144 12.85 15.23 7.87
CA TYR A 144 13.91 14.26 7.62
C TYR A 144 13.44 13.08 6.76
N VAL A 145 12.54 13.28 5.80
CA VAL A 145 12.08 12.20 4.92
C VAL A 145 13.23 11.60 4.12
N ILE A 146 13.29 10.27 4.07
CA ILE A 146 14.30 9.48 3.32
C ILE A 146 13.66 8.32 2.56
N ILE A 147 12.73 7.59 3.19
CA ILE A 147 12.07 6.40 2.63
C ILE A 147 10.59 6.36 3.02
N GLY A 148 9.81 5.52 2.34
CA GLY A 148 8.39 5.28 2.64
C GLY A 148 7.42 6.37 2.16
N GLU A 149 7.96 7.50 1.68
CA GLU A 149 7.22 8.64 1.13
C GLU A 149 6.06 9.11 2.04
N TRP A 150 5.11 9.85 1.47
CA TRP A 150 3.91 10.31 2.15
C TRP A 150 2.96 9.16 2.54
N PHE A 151 3.02 8.03 1.84
CA PHE A 151 2.14 6.89 2.06
C PHE A 151 2.27 6.25 3.44
N LEU A 152 3.47 6.17 4.03
CA LEU A 152 3.64 5.55 5.34
C LEU A 152 2.83 6.28 6.42
N GLY A 153 2.92 7.62 6.46
CA GLY A 153 2.09 8.43 7.35
C GLY A 153 0.62 8.28 7.01
N MET A 154 0.30 8.20 5.71
CA MET A 154 -1.07 8.02 5.24
C MET A 154 -1.71 6.72 5.76
N ILE A 155 -1.04 5.58 5.57
CA ILE A 155 -1.57 4.28 5.97
C ILE A 155 -1.66 4.14 7.50
N ILE A 156 -0.77 4.81 8.26
CA ILE A 156 -0.87 4.87 9.72
C ILE A 156 -2.17 5.57 10.15
N MET A 157 -2.50 6.72 9.57
CA MET A 157 -3.76 7.43 9.90
C MET A 157 -4.98 6.61 9.54
N VAL A 158 -4.99 5.97 8.36
CA VAL A 158 -6.08 5.06 7.97
C VAL A 158 -6.25 3.91 8.96
N TYR A 159 -5.14 3.34 9.45
CA TYR A 159 -5.19 2.30 10.47
C TYR A 159 -5.64 2.83 11.84
N LEU A 160 -5.28 4.05 12.22
CA LEU A 160 -5.79 4.68 13.45
C LEU A 160 -7.30 4.85 13.39
N ALA A 161 -7.86 5.21 12.23
CA ALA A 161 -9.30 5.36 12.02
C ALA A 161 -10.07 4.02 11.97
N TYR A 162 -9.40 2.88 11.70
CA TYR A 162 -10.06 1.59 11.48
C TYR A 162 -11.04 1.16 12.61
N PRO A 163 -10.72 1.26 13.92
CA PRO A 163 -11.67 0.87 14.95
C PRO A 163 -12.99 1.63 14.91
N LEU A 164 -12.94 2.92 14.55
CA LEU A 164 -14.12 3.75 14.34
C LEU A 164 -14.92 3.28 13.12
N LEU A 165 -14.24 3.05 11.99
CA LEU A 165 -14.88 2.50 10.78
C LEU A 165 -15.51 1.11 11.03
N ARG A 166 -14.84 0.27 11.83
CA ARG A 166 -15.33 -1.04 12.24
C ARG A 166 -16.58 -0.94 13.11
N TYR A 167 -16.69 0.08 13.95
CA TYR A 167 -17.90 0.33 14.73
C TYR A 167 -19.04 0.76 13.81
N PHE A 168 -18.80 1.73 12.93
CA PHE A 168 -19.84 2.30 12.07
C PHE A 168 -20.35 1.36 10.99
N ILE A 169 -19.49 0.53 10.37
CA ILE A 169 -19.95 -0.46 9.38
C ILE A 169 -20.95 -1.48 9.96
N LYS A 170 -20.88 -1.74 11.27
CA LYS A 170 -21.84 -2.63 11.95
C LYS A 170 -23.14 -1.94 12.32
N LYS A 171 -23.11 -0.61 12.48
CA LYS A 171 -24.26 0.20 12.86
C LYS A 171 -25.09 0.55 11.63
N ASP A 172 -24.46 1.16 10.65
CA ASP A 172 -25.05 1.51 9.37
C ASP A 172 -23.95 1.66 8.31
N SER A 173 -23.81 0.61 7.51
CA SER A 173 -22.75 0.52 6.52
C SER A 173 -22.95 1.50 5.36
N VAL A 174 -24.20 1.80 5.00
CA VAL A 174 -24.59 2.66 3.88
C VAL A 174 -24.46 4.12 4.27
N ALA A 175 -24.96 4.52 5.45
CA ALA A 175 -24.81 5.89 5.93
C ALA A 175 -23.32 6.27 6.09
N THR A 176 -22.50 5.36 6.62
CA THR A 176 -21.05 5.56 6.72
C THR A 176 -20.42 5.74 5.34
N TRP A 177 -20.83 4.93 4.36
CA TRP A 177 -20.36 5.05 2.98
C TRP A 177 -20.76 6.41 2.37
N LEU A 178 -22.00 6.85 2.55
CA LEU A 178 -22.49 8.14 2.04
C LEU A 178 -21.74 9.33 2.64
N VAL A 179 -21.43 9.28 3.94
CA VAL A 179 -20.64 10.33 4.62
C VAL A 179 -19.20 10.36 4.08
N LEU A 180 -18.57 9.20 3.90
CA LEU A 180 -17.23 9.15 3.34
C LEU A 180 -17.21 9.57 1.86
N LEU A 181 -18.25 9.21 1.10
CA LEU A 181 -18.42 9.63 -0.29
C LEU A 181 -18.60 11.14 -0.39
N SER A 182 -19.43 11.75 0.47
CA SER A 182 -19.64 13.20 0.43
C SER A 182 -18.36 13.95 0.77
N GLY A 183 -17.59 13.49 1.75
CA GLY A 183 -16.26 14.01 2.05
C GLY A 183 -15.29 13.84 0.88
N PHE A 184 -15.27 12.66 0.26
CA PHE A 184 -14.47 12.39 -0.93
C PHE A 184 -14.83 13.36 -2.07
N MET A 185 -16.12 13.54 -2.36
CA MET A 185 -16.59 14.47 -3.39
C MET A 185 -16.24 15.92 -3.05
N ALA A 186 -16.29 16.30 -1.78
CA ALA A 186 -15.88 17.64 -1.35
C ALA A 186 -14.39 17.88 -1.63
N VAL A 187 -13.51 16.92 -1.34
CA VAL A 187 -12.08 17.01 -1.67
C VAL A 187 -11.89 17.25 -3.18
N LEU A 188 -12.54 16.44 -4.01
CA LEU A 188 -12.44 16.57 -5.47
C LEU A 188 -12.96 17.90 -6.04
N LEU A 189 -13.99 18.46 -5.41
CA LEU A 189 -14.69 19.64 -5.95
C LEU A 189 -14.14 20.95 -5.41
N THR A 190 -13.43 20.93 -4.29
CA THR A 190 -13.04 22.15 -3.56
C THR A 190 -11.57 22.20 -3.15
N ASP A 191 -10.74 21.24 -3.59
CA ASP A 191 -9.29 21.19 -3.32
C ASP A 191 -8.95 21.43 -1.83
N ILE A 192 -9.67 20.74 -0.93
CA ILE A 192 -9.54 20.95 0.52
C ILE A 192 -8.18 20.45 1.02
N GLY A 193 -7.31 21.40 1.33
CA GLY A 193 -6.04 21.16 2.02
C GLY A 193 -4.82 21.16 1.10
N PRO A 194 -3.62 20.97 1.66
CA PRO A 194 -2.36 21.08 0.89
C PRO A 194 -2.03 19.84 0.07
N TYR A 195 -2.88 18.80 0.12
CA TYR A 195 -2.62 17.50 -0.47
C TYR A 195 -3.44 17.32 -1.74
N ILE A 196 -2.80 16.77 -2.78
CA ILE A 196 -3.52 16.29 -3.97
C ILE A 196 -4.50 15.17 -3.60
N ASP A 197 -5.56 15.01 -4.40
CA ASP A 197 -6.73 14.19 -4.08
C ASP A 197 -6.41 12.78 -3.56
N ASN A 198 -5.47 12.07 -4.18
CA ASN A 198 -5.08 10.70 -3.82
C ASN A 198 -4.14 10.59 -2.61
N GLN A 199 -3.67 11.72 -2.07
CA GLN A 199 -2.90 11.82 -0.83
C GLN A 199 -3.73 12.38 0.34
N ASN A 200 -4.97 12.78 0.07
CA ASN A 200 -5.86 13.30 1.09
C ASN A 200 -6.40 12.16 1.98
N ILE A 201 -6.36 12.35 3.30
CA ILE A 201 -6.86 11.36 4.28
C ILE A 201 -8.32 10.97 4.02
N ILE A 202 -9.18 11.92 3.65
CA ILE A 202 -10.60 11.65 3.40
C ILE A 202 -10.74 10.71 2.21
N SER A 203 -9.97 10.98 1.15
CA SER A 203 -9.96 10.14 -0.05
C SER A 203 -9.50 8.71 0.25
N CYS A 204 -8.39 8.58 0.97
CA CYS A 204 -7.84 7.28 1.35
C CYS A 204 -8.79 6.50 2.28
N LEU A 205 -9.47 7.18 3.20
CA LEU A 205 -10.47 6.56 4.09
C LEU A 205 -11.67 6.03 3.30
N PHE A 206 -12.18 6.80 2.35
CA PHE A 206 -13.26 6.35 1.47
C PHE A 206 -12.87 5.09 0.70
N ILE A 207 -11.71 5.09 0.03
CA ILE A 207 -11.22 3.94 -0.74
C ILE A 207 -10.98 2.72 0.17
N PHE A 208 -10.39 2.92 1.34
CA PHE A 208 -10.19 1.87 2.34
C PHE A 208 -11.53 1.27 2.80
N TYR A 209 -12.53 2.12 3.06
CA TYR A 209 -13.85 1.70 3.48
C TYR A 209 -14.61 0.94 2.37
N CYS A 210 -14.46 1.35 1.11
CA CYS A 210 -14.96 0.59 -0.05
C CYS A 210 -14.42 -0.86 -0.03
N GLY A 211 -13.17 -1.07 0.40
CA GLY A 211 -12.60 -2.41 0.62
C GLY A 211 -13.29 -3.21 1.71
N MET A 212 -13.63 -2.56 2.82
CA MET A 212 -14.38 -3.18 3.92
C MET A 212 -15.81 -3.57 3.48
N MET A 213 -16.47 -2.68 2.73
CA MET A 213 -17.80 -2.90 2.15
C MET A 213 -17.78 -4.05 1.15
N PHE A 214 -16.82 -4.02 0.22
CA PHE A 214 -16.65 -5.09 -0.77
C PHE A 214 -16.60 -6.45 -0.09
N GLU A 215 -15.75 -6.61 0.92
CA GLU A 215 -15.64 -7.88 1.61
C GLU A 215 -16.92 -8.29 2.34
N SER A 216 -17.65 -7.32 2.89
CA SER A 216 -18.92 -7.56 3.60
C SER A 216 -20.04 -8.02 2.65
N TYR A 217 -20.03 -7.55 1.41
CA TYR A 217 -21.14 -7.73 0.47
C TYR A 217 -20.80 -8.54 -0.79
N LYS A 218 -19.54 -8.97 -0.99
CA LYS A 218 -19.10 -9.69 -2.21
C LYS A 218 -19.91 -10.94 -2.54
N GLN A 219 -20.49 -11.59 -1.54
CA GLN A 219 -21.30 -12.80 -1.73
C GLN A 219 -22.63 -12.52 -2.45
N TYR A 220 -23.11 -11.28 -2.43
CA TYR A 220 -24.35 -10.87 -3.10
C TYR A 220 -24.12 -10.41 -4.55
N ILE A 221 -22.86 -10.34 -5.02
CA ILE A 221 -22.51 -9.87 -6.36
C ILE A 221 -22.67 -11.01 -7.38
N THR A 222 -23.65 -10.91 -8.26
CA THR A 222 -23.92 -11.90 -9.32
C THR A 222 -22.95 -11.76 -10.50
N THR A 223 -22.74 -12.82 -11.27
CA THR A 223 -21.83 -12.81 -12.43
C THR A 223 -22.12 -11.73 -13.47
N PRO A 224 -23.39 -11.46 -13.85
CA PRO A 224 -23.71 -10.35 -14.75
C PRO A 224 -23.25 -8.99 -14.21
N VAL A 225 -23.49 -8.71 -12.92
CA VAL A 225 -23.06 -7.46 -12.27
C VAL A 225 -21.54 -7.32 -12.34
N LYS A 226 -20.79 -8.41 -12.16
CA LYS A 226 -19.32 -8.40 -12.31
C LYS A 226 -18.88 -8.00 -13.72
N ILE A 227 -19.44 -8.65 -14.75
CA ILE A 227 -19.06 -8.42 -16.15
C ILE A 227 -19.39 -6.99 -16.56
N VAL A 228 -20.61 -6.53 -16.26
CA VAL A 228 -21.05 -5.16 -16.56
C VAL A 228 -20.14 -4.15 -15.86
N SER A 229 -19.84 -4.36 -14.58
CA SER A 229 -18.92 -3.49 -13.85
C SER A 229 -17.52 -3.49 -14.46
N ALA A 230 -17.02 -4.61 -14.99
CA ALA A 230 -15.72 -4.72 -15.67
C ALA A 230 -15.67 -3.87 -16.93
N ILE A 231 -16.70 -4.01 -17.76
CA ILE A 231 -16.81 -3.30 -19.03
C ILE A 231 -16.87 -1.80 -18.77
N ILE A 232 -17.73 -1.38 -17.84
CA ILE A 232 -17.84 0.02 -17.42
C ILE A 232 -16.48 0.52 -16.95
N ALA A 233 -15.78 -0.24 -16.11
CA ALA A 233 -14.50 0.18 -15.58
C ALA A 233 -13.40 0.30 -16.64
N VAL A 234 -13.30 -0.64 -17.58
CA VAL A 234 -12.35 -0.57 -18.70
C VAL A 234 -12.68 0.63 -19.59
N ALA A 235 -13.96 0.80 -19.94
CA ALA A 235 -14.40 1.94 -20.77
C ALA A 235 -14.03 3.26 -20.09
N LEU A 236 -14.33 3.38 -18.81
CA LEU A 236 -13.97 4.51 -17.98
C LEU A 236 -12.43 4.73 -17.94
N PHE A 237 -11.61 3.69 -17.78
CA PHE A 237 -10.15 3.81 -17.70
C PHE A 237 -9.53 4.47 -18.94
N PHE A 238 -10.04 4.12 -20.12
CA PHE A 238 -9.54 4.66 -21.40
C PHE A 238 -10.29 5.92 -21.86
N PHE A 239 -11.56 6.06 -21.49
CA PHE A 239 -12.44 7.15 -21.89
C PHE A 239 -12.98 7.86 -20.64
N PRO A 240 -12.19 8.75 -20.02
CA PRO A 240 -12.66 9.52 -18.87
C PRO A 240 -13.84 10.40 -19.30
N VAL A 241 -15.04 10.05 -18.85
CA VAL A 241 -16.32 10.70 -19.21
C VAL A 241 -16.42 12.10 -18.61
N PHE A 242 -15.69 12.36 -17.53
CA PHE A 242 -15.61 13.66 -16.88
C PHE A 242 -14.21 14.22 -17.08
N GLY A 243 -14.07 15.29 -17.86
CA GLY A 243 -12.87 16.13 -17.80
C GLY A 243 -12.71 16.65 -16.37
N SER A 244 -11.49 16.65 -15.84
CA SER A 244 -11.10 16.85 -14.42
C SER A 244 -11.19 15.61 -13.50
N ASN A 245 -10.55 15.72 -12.33
CA ASN A 245 -10.24 14.71 -11.29
C ASN A 245 -11.41 13.76 -10.91
N ILE A 246 -12.65 14.11 -11.20
CA ILE A 246 -13.87 13.29 -11.00
C ILE A 246 -13.86 12.03 -11.90
N GLY A 247 -13.32 12.15 -13.11
CA GLY A 247 -13.05 11.02 -14.00
C GLY A 247 -11.94 10.10 -13.48
N PHE A 248 -11.25 10.42 -12.39
CA PHE A 248 -10.34 9.45 -11.76
C PHE A 248 -11.12 8.61 -10.73
N LEU A 249 -11.92 9.21 -9.86
CA LEU A 249 -12.66 8.52 -8.78
C LEU A 249 -13.47 7.27 -9.18
N VAL A 250 -14.43 7.44 -10.10
CA VAL A 250 -15.43 6.39 -10.40
C VAL A 250 -14.76 5.21 -11.10
N ILE A 251 -13.73 5.53 -11.87
CA ILE A 251 -12.96 4.62 -12.70
C ILE A 251 -12.02 3.80 -11.82
N HIS A 252 -11.36 4.43 -10.86
CA HIS A 252 -10.42 3.78 -9.97
C HIS A 252 -11.18 2.84 -9.03
N CYS A 253 -12.19 3.30 -8.30
CA CYS A 253 -12.90 2.42 -7.35
C CYS A 253 -13.60 1.23 -8.02
N PHE A 254 -14.21 1.40 -9.21
CA PHE A 254 -14.90 0.31 -9.91
C PHE A 254 -13.96 -0.64 -10.66
N PHE A 255 -12.92 -0.15 -11.34
CA PHE A 255 -11.92 -0.99 -12.00
C PHE A 255 -11.22 -1.90 -11.01
N ILE A 256 -10.89 -1.34 -9.86
CA ILE A 256 -10.21 -2.01 -8.78
C ILE A 256 -11.09 -3.10 -8.17
N LEU A 257 -12.36 -2.81 -7.88
CA LEU A 257 -13.35 -3.78 -7.40
C LEU A 257 -13.50 -4.98 -8.34
N VAL A 258 -13.48 -4.71 -9.64
CA VAL A 258 -13.72 -5.73 -10.66
C VAL A 258 -12.45 -6.53 -10.98
N THR A 259 -11.28 -5.89 -11.05
CA THR A 259 -9.98 -6.57 -11.10
C THR A 259 -9.77 -7.42 -9.85
N LEU A 260 -10.15 -6.91 -8.66
CA LEU A 260 -10.17 -7.67 -7.41
C LEU A 260 -11.00 -8.92 -7.56
N TYR A 261 -12.25 -8.79 -8.00
CA TYR A 261 -13.17 -9.92 -8.06
C TYR A 261 -12.80 -10.97 -9.13
N PHE A 262 -12.41 -10.58 -10.35
CA PHE A 262 -11.99 -11.56 -11.38
C PHE A 262 -10.70 -12.28 -11.00
N ALA A 263 -9.78 -11.63 -10.30
CA ALA A 263 -8.59 -12.27 -9.74
C ALA A 263 -8.91 -13.21 -8.56
N PHE A 264 -9.98 -12.97 -7.79
CA PHE A 264 -10.44 -13.89 -6.73
C PHE A 264 -11.09 -15.16 -7.28
N ASP A 265 -12.08 -15.00 -8.16
CA ASP A 265 -12.87 -16.12 -8.67
C ASP A 265 -12.01 -17.04 -9.55
N PHE A 266 -11.08 -16.49 -10.33
CA PHE A 266 -10.19 -17.30 -11.16
C PHE A 266 -9.19 -18.12 -10.33
N VAL A 267 -8.70 -17.57 -9.21
CA VAL A 267 -7.56 -18.18 -8.50
C VAL A 267 -7.95 -18.98 -7.26
N ASP A 268 -8.96 -18.57 -6.49
CA ASP A 268 -9.43 -19.40 -5.37
C ASP A 268 -10.13 -20.68 -5.87
N THR A 269 -10.78 -20.64 -7.04
CA THR A 269 -11.40 -21.82 -7.67
C THR A 269 -10.38 -22.87 -8.13
N ARG A 270 -9.15 -22.44 -8.50
CA ARG A 270 -8.05 -23.34 -8.90
C ARG A 270 -7.02 -23.59 -7.80
N LYS A 271 -7.26 -23.14 -6.58
CA LYS A 271 -6.30 -23.19 -5.44
C LYS A 271 -5.78 -24.59 -5.13
N LYS A 272 -6.59 -25.64 -5.34
CA LYS A 272 -6.17 -27.05 -5.17
C LYS A 272 -5.20 -27.52 -6.26
N GLU A 273 -5.40 -27.09 -7.51
CA GLU A 273 -4.54 -27.42 -8.66
C GLU A 273 -3.23 -26.60 -8.67
N VAL A 274 -3.25 -25.42 -8.05
CA VAL A 274 -2.23 -24.38 -8.21
C VAL A 274 -1.26 -24.32 -7.02
N LYS A 275 -1.48 -25.08 -5.95
CA LYS A 275 -0.67 -25.07 -4.71
C LYS A 275 0.82 -25.38 -4.93
N ASN A 276 1.16 -26.19 -5.95
CA ASN A 276 2.54 -26.54 -6.29
C ASN A 276 3.12 -25.72 -7.46
N ASN A 277 2.37 -24.78 -8.02
CA ASN A 277 2.80 -23.99 -9.16
C ASN A 277 3.89 -22.98 -8.74
N ILE A 278 4.97 -22.92 -9.52
CA ILE A 278 6.07 -21.97 -9.33
C ILE A 278 5.59 -20.52 -9.34
N PHE A 279 4.60 -20.18 -10.18
CA PHE A 279 4.03 -18.84 -10.25
C PHE A 279 3.39 -18.39 -8.93
N VAL A 280 2.70 -19.29 -8.23
CA VAL A 280 2.12 -18.99 -6.90
C VAL A 280 3.21 -18.69 -5.88
N LYS A 281 4.27 -19.50 -5.87
CA LYS A 281 5.40 -19.29 -4.96
C LYS A 281 6.09 -17.96 -5.22
N ILE A 282 6.25 -17.58 -6.49
CA ILE A 282 6.79 -16.28 -6.89
C ILE A 282 5.91 -15.15 -6.37
N ILE A 283 4.60 -15.20 -6.61
CA ILE A 283 3.65 -14.17 -6.16
C ILE A 283 3.65 -14.05 -4.64
N GLN A 284 3.57 -15.16 -3.91
CA GLN A 284 3.61 -15.16 -2.44
C GLN A 284 4.92 -14.59 -1.90
N LYS A 285 6.06 -14.95 -2.51
CA LYS A 285 7.37 -14.42 -2.12
C LYS A 285 7.47 -12.92 -2.44
N GLY A 286 7.01 -12.50 -3.61
CA GLY A 286 6.93 -11.09 -4.00
C GLY A 286 6.05 -10.27 -3.07
N CYS A 287 4.92 -10.82 -2.62
CA CYS A 287 4.03 -10.16 -1.68
C CYS A 287 4.66 -9.91 -0.32
N LYS A 288 5.46 -10.85 0.19
CA LYS A 288 6.19 -10.66 1.46
C LYS A 288 7.18 -9.51 1.38
N VAL A 289 7.78 -9.32 0.21
CA VAL A 289 8.84 -8.33 -0.02
C VAL A 289 8.27 -6.99 -0.53
N SER A 290 7.02 -6.97 -0.99
CA SER A 290 6.33 -5.80 -1.58
C SER A 290 6.49 -4.52 -0.75
N PHE A 291 6.25 -4.60 0.56
CA PHE A 291 6.41 -3.45 1.46
C PHE A 291 7.87 -2.97 1.56
N THR A 292 8.83 -3.90 1.52
CA THR A 292 10.27 -3.55 1.50
C THR A 292 10.64 -2.82 0.21
N CYS A 293 10.20 -3.34 -0.94
CA CYS A 293 10.39 -2.66 -2.23
C CYS A 293 9.73 -1.28 -2.23
N TYR A 294 8.51 -1.20 -1.69
CA TYR A 294 7.78 0.06 -1.53
C TYR A 294 8.55 1.06 -0.66
N LEU A 295 9.21 0.65 0.43
CA LEU A 295 9.98 1.59 1.23
C LEU A 295 11.17 2.19 0.47
N ILE A 296 11.87 1.40 -0.34
CA ILE A 296 13.17 1.78 -0.91
C ILE A 296 13.10 2.27 -2.37
N HIS A 297 11.97 2.12 -3.07
CA HIS A 297 11.93 2.34 -4.52
C HIS A 297 12.31 3.77 -4.92
N HIS A 298 11.72 4.82 -4.30
CA HIS A 298 12.00 6.21 -4.67
C HIS A 298 13.49 6.56 -4.50
N VAL A 299 14.06 6.29 -3.32
CA VAL A 299 15.49 6.56 -3.07
C VAL A 299 16.41 5.74 -3.98
N THR A 300 15.99 4.54 -4.38
CA THR A 300 16.74 3.72 -5.34
C THR A 300 16.66 4.32 -6.74
N GLN A 301 15.48 4.75 -7.18
CA GLN A 301 15.26 5.38 -8.47
C GLN A 301 16.07 6.68 -8.60
N ASP A 302 16.02 7.56 -7.60
CA ASP A 302 16.76 8.83 -7.59
C ASP A 302 18.26 8.64 -7.81
N LYS A 303 18.83 7.58 -7.22
CA LYS A 303 20.27 7.28 -7.34
C LYS A 303 20.60 6.53 -8.62
N LEU A 304 19.75 5.59 -9.03
CA LEU A 304 20.08 4.62 -10.06
C LEU A 304 19.71 5.08 -11.47
N ILE A 305 18.59 5.80 -11.64
CA ILE A 305 18.12 6.25 -12.96
C ILE A 305 19.19 7.09 -13.66
N PRO A 306 19.83 8.11 -13.05
CA PRO A 306 20.88 8.88 -13.72
C PRO A 306 22.03 8.02 -14.22
N ILE A 307 22.49 7.07 -13.40
CA ILE A 307 23.65 6.22 -13.70
C ILE A 307 23.34 5.26 -14.85
N VAL A 308 22.17 4.61 -14.81
CA VAL A 308 21.76 3.63 -15.81
C VAL A 308 21.42 4.35 -17.12
N PHE A 309 20.62 5.41 -17.06
CA PHE A 309 20.18 6.12 -18.26
C PHE A 309 21.35 6.77 -19.00
N ALA A 310 22.36 7.30 -18.29
CA ALA A 310 23.57 7.86 -18.92
C ALA A 310 24.32 6.84 -19.80
N LYS A 311 24.24 5.54 -19.47
CA LYS A 311 24.91 4.47 -20.23
C LYS A 311 24.00 3.84 -21.28
N VAL A 312 22.72 3.67 -20.96
CA VAL A 312 21.77 2.90 -21.75
C VAL A 312 21.00 3.77 -22.75
N GLN A 313 20.71 5.02 -22.41
CA GLN A 313 19.97 6.01 -23.21
C GLN A 313 18.63 5.50 -23.79
N ASN A 314 18.04 4.49 -23.16
CA ASN A 314 16.77 3.90 -23.56
C ASN A 314 15.85 3.83 -22.33
N THR A 315 14.70 4.52 -22.42
CA THR A 315 13.74 4.65 -21.31
C THR A 315 13.20 3.30 -20.85
N PHE A 316 12.82 2.43 -21.78
CA PHE A 316 12.27 1.11 -21.44
C PHE A 316 13.31 0.21 -20.79
N LEU A 317 14.51 0.11 -21.34
CA LEU A 317 15.56 -0.72 -20.77
C LEU A 317 16.03 -0.18 -19.40
N THR A 318 16.06 1.15 -19.23
CA THR A 318 16.33 1.78 -17.93
C THR A 318 15.26 1.41 -16.90
N PHE A 319 13.98 1.42 -17.29
CA PHE A 319 12.89 0.97 -16.41
C PHE A 319 13.07 -0.49 -15.98
N ILE A 320 13.37 -1.40 -16.92
CA ILE A 320 13.57 -2.82 -16.62
C ILE A 320 14.75 -3.03 -15.66
N ILE A 321 15.90 -2.42 -15.95
CA ILE A 321 17.10 -2.54 -15.12
C ILE A 321 16.84 -1.99 -13.71
N THR A 322 16.31 -0.77 -13.62
CA THR A 322 16.05 -0.13 -12.32
C THR A 322 15.04 -0.91 -11.49
N THR A 323 13.95 -1.39 -12.10
CA THR A 323 12.95 -2.24 -11.44
C THR A 323 13.54 -3.57 -10.97
N ALA A 324 14.38 -4.23 -11.79
CA ALA A 324 15.05 -5.46 -11.40
C ALA A 324 15.96 -5.23 -10.18
N VAL A 325 16.73 -4.14 -10.16
CA VAL A 325 17.57 -3.78 -9.03
C VAL A 325 16.74 -3.49 -7.77
N ILE A 326 15.63 -2.76 -7.88
CA ILE A 326 14.72 -2.51 -6.74
C ILE A 326 14.21 -3.82 -6.15
N ILE A 327 13.81 -4.78 -6.99
CA ILE A 327 13.32 -6.09 -6.54
C ILE A 327 14.44 -6.88 -5.85
N VAL A 328 15.65 -6.92 -6.43
CA VAL A 328 16.80 -7.62 -5.84
C VAL A 328 17.21 -7.00 -4.52
N LEU A 329 17.32 -5.67 -4.45
CA LEU A 329 17.62 -4.96 -3.21
C LEU A 329 16.54 -5.18 -2.17
N GLY A 330 15.26 -5.12 -2.54
CA GLY A 330 14.15 -5.41 -1.66
C GLY A 330 14.22 -6.82 -1.08
N LEU A 331 14.55 -7.82 -1.90
CA LEU A 331 14.76 -9.21 -1.46
C LEU A 331 15.91 -9.34 -0.47
N ILE A 332 17.05 -8.71 -0.76
CA ILE A 332 18.22 -8.72 0.13
C ILE A 332 17.89 -8.05 1.46
N VAL A 333 17.34 -6.84 1.44
CA VAL A 333 16.97 -6.09 2.65
C VAL A 333 15.96 -6.87 3.48
N HIS A 334 14.94 -7.44 2.85
CA HIS A 334 13.94 -8.25 3.56
C HIS A 334 14.54 -9.50 4.20
N PHE A 335 15.44 -10.19 3.49
CA PHE A 335 16.17 -11.34 4.04
C PHE A 335 17.04 -10.96 5.24
N LEU A 336 17.79 -9.85 5.14
CA LEU A 336 18.62 -9.34 6.23
C LEU A 336 17.76 -8.93 7.44
N PHE A 337 16.61 -8.31 7.19
CA PHE A 337 15.65 -7.96 8.24
C PHE A 337 15.13 -9.21 8.98
N GLU A 338 14.72 -10.25 8.25
CA GLU A 338 14.29 -11.53 8.85
C GLU A 338 15.40 -12.19 9.69
N LEU A 339 16.64 -12.16 9.20
CA LEU A 339 17.79 -12.66 9.95
C LEU A 339 18.02 -11.85 11.23
N PHE A 340 17.97 -10.52 11.13
CA PHE A 340 18.10 -9.61 12.27
C PHE A 340 17.02 -9.86 13.33
N MET A 341 15.76 -10.02 12.91
CA MET A 341 14.65 -10.30 13.82
C MET A 341 14.80 -11.66 14.53
N LYS A 342 15.27 -12.69 13.82
CA LYS A 342 15.57 -14.01 14.44
C LYS A 342 16.68 -13.91 15.47
N LEU A 343 17.75 -13.17 15.18
CA LEU A 343 18.86 -12.96 16.12
C LEU A 343 18.39 -12.22 17.37
N LEU A 344 17.63 -11.13 17.21
CA LEU A 344 17.03 -10.41 18.34
C LEU A 344 16.17 -11.34 19.21
N HIS A 345 15.30 -12.14 18.59
CA HIS A 345 14.44 -13.07 19.33
C HIS A 345 15.26 -14.06 20.16
N ASN A 346 16.32 -14.65 19.58
CA ASN A 346 17.19 -15.59 20.28
C ASN A 346 17.99 -14.93 21.43
N LEU A 347 18.36 -13.66 21.31
CA LEU A 347 19.05 -12.92 22.37
C LEU A 347 18.12 -12.66 23.56
N PHE A 348 16.87 -12.26 23.30
CA PHE A 348 15.91 -11.97 24.36
C PHE A 348 15.31 -13.23 25.01
N SER A 349 15.14 -14.33 24.26
CA SER A 349 14.65 -15.59 24.82
C SER A 349 15.67 -16.30 25.71
N LYS A 350 16.97 -16.14 25.44
CA LYS A 350 18.03 -16.62 26.34
C LYS A 350 18.08 -15.87 27.67
N LYS A 351 17.73 -14.57 27.67
CA LYS A 351 17.78 -13.71 28.87
C LYS A 351 16.59 -13.90 29.82
N THR A 352 15.49 -14.52 29.37
CA THR A 352 14.34 -14.86 30.24
C THR A 352 14.44 -16.23 30.89
N ASN A 353 15.41 -17.06 30.47
CA ASN A 353 15.66 -18.40 30.99
C ASN A 353 16.94 -18.48 31.84
N SER A 354 17.55 -17.33 32.16
CA SER A 354 18.65 -17.14 33.09
C SER A 354 18.19 -16.22 34.21
#